data_AF-A0A4Z0NUP5-F1
#
_entry.id   AF-A0A4Z0NUP5-F1
#
_cell.length_a   1.000
_cell.length_b   1.000
_cell.length_c   1.000
_cell.angle_alpha   90.00
_cell.angle_beta   90.00
_cell.angle_gamma   90.00
#
_symmetry.space_group_name_H-M   'P 1'
#
loop_
_entity.id
_entity.type
_entity.pdbx_description
1 polymer ?
#
loop_
_entity_poly.entity_id
_entity_poly.type
_entity_poly.pdbx_seq_one_letter_code
_entity_poly.pdbx_strand_id
1 'polypeptide(L)'
;MGRAAGIAPLLLALAGAAAGAAGADLGGFEARWHDCVRQAFSGQPLGMERRAAQRAALAACKPQEDAYVHAMLAAQEAEARARATRGVAARARDWAFAAAGSARATLGGVLDRLRW
;
A
#
# COMPACT_ATOMS: atom_id res chain seq x y z
N MET A 1 26.73 17.49 -29.07
CA MET A 1 26.66 17.54 -27.59
C MET A 1 25.38 18.28 -27.21
N GLY A 2 24.42 17.62 -26.56
CA GLY A 2 23.18 18.23 -26.07
C GLY A 2 22.47 17.22 -25.18
N ARG A 3 22.42 17.50 -23.87
CA ARG A 3 22.20 16.52 -22.79
C ARG A 3 20.74 16.07 -22.74
N ALA A 4 20.52 14.76 -22.83
CA ALA A 4 19.25 14.11 -22.49
C ALA A 4 19.08 14.12 -20.96
N ALA A 5 18.57 15.23 -20.42
CA ALA A 5 18.25 15.37 -19.01
C ALA A 5 16.79 15.83 -18.90
N GLY A 6 15.87 14.91 -18.60
CA GLY A 6 14.48 15.32 -18.38
C GLY A 6 13.45 14.21 -18.18
N ILE A 7 13.75 12.95 -18.48
CA ILE A 7 12.72 11.89 -18.46
C ILE A 7 12.62 11.20 -17.08
N ALA A 8 13.72 11.17 -16.31
CA ALA A 8 13.78 10.47 -15.02
C ALA A 8 12.81 10.99 -13.93
N PRO A 9 12.61 12.31 -13.72
CA PRO A 9 11.71 12.78 -12.65
C PRO A 9 10.23 12.60 -13.00
N LEU A 10 9.88 12.64 -14.30
CA LEU A 10 8.52 12.40 -14.79
C LEU A 10 8.08 10.94 -14.62
N LEU A 11 9.01 9.98 -14.81
CA LEU A 11 8.73 8.56 -14.60
C LEU A 11 8.50 8.20 -13.12
N LEU A 12 9.22 8.87 -12.19
CA LEU A 12 9.03 8.70 -10.74
C LEU A 12 7.69 9.28 -10.25
N ALA A 13 7.24 10.40 -10.84
CA ALA A 13 5.95 11.01 -10.51
C ALA A 13 4.76 10.17 -11.03
N LEU A 14 4.87 9.59 -12.24
CA LEU A 14 3.82 8.73 -12.80
C LEU A 14 3.68 7.40 -12.03
N ALA A 15 4.79 6.83 -11.55
CA ALA A 15 4.79 5.62 -10.73
C ALA A 15 4.12 5.83 -9.35
N GLY A 16 4.24 7.02 -8.76
CA GLY A 16 3.56 7.39 -7.51
C GLY A 16 2.05 7.60 -7.66
N ALA A 17 1.61 8.17 -8.79
CA ALA A 17 0.19 8.42 -9.07
C ALA A 17 -0.57 7.11 -9.39
N ALA A 18 0.05 6.17 -10.10
CA ALA A 18 -0.53 4.85 -10.37
C ALA A 18 -0.63 3.99 -9.10
N ALA A 19 0.31 4.13 -8.16
CA ALA A 19 0.27 3.43 -6.88
C ALA A 19 -0.85 3.93 -5.94
N GLY A 20 -1.36 5.16 -6.14
CA GLY A 20 -2.49 5.71 -5.40
C GLY A 20 -3.86 5.33 -5.96
N ALA A 21 -3.96 5.12 -7.27
CA ALA A 21 -5.21 4.76 -7.95
C ALA A 21 -5.58 3.27 -7.85
N ALA A 22 -4.62 2.41 -7.49
CA ALA A 22 -4.81 0.97 -7.29
C ALA A 22 -4.84 0.57 -5.81
N GLY A 23 -5.09 1.51 -4.89
CA GLY A 23 -5.66 1.15 -3.60
C GLY A 23 -7.05 0.60 -3.89
N ALA A 24 -7.25 -0.71 -3.72
CA ALA A 24 -8.56 -1.34 -3.88
C ALA A 24 -9.63 -0.42 -3.29
N ASP A 25 -10.68 -0.10 -4.07
CA ASP A 25 -11.76 0.80 -3.67
C ASP A 25 -12.53 0.21 -2.48
N LEU A 26 -11.89 0.26 -1.31
CA LEU A 26 -12.32 -0.39 -0.10
C LEU A 26 -13.62 0.22 0.39
N GLY A 27 -13.73 1.55 0.24
CA GLY A 27 -14.97 2.28 0.50
C GLY A 27 -16.12 1.82 -0.37
N GLY A 28 -15.89 1.55 -1.67
CA GLY A 28 -16.92 0.97 -2.54
C GLY A 28 -17.32 -0.45 -2.16
N PHE A 29 -16.38 -1.31 -1.75
CA PHE A 29 -16.71 -2.66 -1.25
C PHE A 29 -17.51 -2.60 0.06
N GLU A 30 -17.12 -1.74 0.99
CA GLU A 30 -17.82 -1.51 2.26
C GLU A 30 -19.24 -0.98 2.04
N ALA A 31 -19.39 0.02 1.16
CA ALA A 31 -20.69 0.60 0.83
C ALA A 31 -21.64 -0.46 0.25
N ARG A 32 -21.16 -1.27 -0.71
CA ARG A 32 -21.95 -2.37 -1.30
C ARG A 32 -22.37 -3.41 -0.27
N TRP A 33 -21.48 -3.77 0.66
CA TRP A 33 -21.82 -4.70 1.74
C TRP A 33 -22.89 -4.11 2.66
N HIS A 34 -22.72 -2.87 3.10
CA HIS A 34 -23.68 -2.19 3.96
C HIS A 34 -25.05 -1.97 3.29
N ASP A 35 -25.07 -1.64 2.01
CA ASP A 35 -26.30 -1.51 1.22
C ASP A 35 -27.03 -2.85 1.12
N CYS A 36 -26.30 -3.94 0.84
CA CYS A 36 -26.88 -5.28 0.85
C CYS A 36 -27.53 -5.60 2.20
N VAL A 37 -26.80 -5.40 3.31
CA VAL A 37 -27.30 -5.74 4.65
C VAL A 37 -28.54 -4.92 5.01
N ARG A 38 -28.54 -3.61 4.71
CA ARG A 38 -29.70 -2.75 4.92
C ARG A 38 -30.90 -3.24 4.11
N GLN A 39 -30.71 -3.48 2.82
CA GLN A 39 -31.78 -3.91 1.94
C GLN A 39 -32.34 -5.30 2.33
N ALA A 40 -31.46 -6.25 2.63
CA ALA A 40 -31.82 -7.61 3.03
C ALA A 40 -32.52 -7.65 4.40
N PHE A 41 -32.16 -6.76 5.32
CA PHE A 41 -32.83 -6.64 6.61
C PHE A 41 -34.20 -5.95 6.48
N SER A 42 -34.29 -4.87 5.68
CA SER A 42 -35.55 -4.18 5.41
C SER A 42 -36.57 -5.04 4.66
N GLY A 43 -36.11 -6.02 3.87
CA GLY A 43 -36.97 -6.96 3.15
C GLY A 43 -37.47 -8.15 3.97
N GLN A 44 -37.16 -8.24 5.27
CA GLN A 44 -37.55 -9.38 6.10
C GLN A 44 -39.06 -9.42 6.37
N PRO A 45 -39.66 -10.62 6.51
CA PRO A 45 -41.07 -10.76 6.85
C PRO A 45 -41.44 -10.05 8.16
N LEU A 46 -42.61 -9.40 8.17
CA LEU A 46 -43.17 -8.81 9.38
C LEU A 46 -43.42 -9.91 10.43
N GLY A 47 -43.03 -9.63 11.68
CA GLY A 47 -43.15 -10.59 12.78
C GLY A 47 -41.98 -11.59 12.91
N MET A 48 -40.99 -11.54 12.01
CA MET A 48 -39.75 -12.29 12.21
C MET A 48 -39.00 -11.76 13.44
N GLU A 49 -38.50 -12.67 14.26
CA GLU A 49 -37.66 -12.32 15.41
C GLU A 49 -36.39 -11.58 14.93
N ARG A 50 -36.04 -10.49 15.61
CA ARG A 50 -34.99 -9.56 15.16
C ARG A 50 -33.63 -10.25 14.92
N ARG A 51 -33.23 -11.17 15.79
CA ARG A 51 -31.97 -11.91 15.68
C ARG A 51 -32.02 -12.91 14.51
N ALA A 52 -33.15 -13.53 14.26
CA ALA A 52 -33.37 -14.35 13.06
C ALA A 52 -33.25 -13.51 11.78
N ALA A 53 -33.89 -12.34 11.74
CA ALA A 53 -33.81 -11.39 10.63
C ALA A 53 -32.37 -10.92 10.36
N GLN A 54 -31.59 -10.64 11.41
CA GLN A 54 -30.16 -10.29 11.28
C GLN A 54 -29.34 -11.44 10.67
N ARG A 55 -29.51 -12.67 11.17
CA ARG A 55 -28.78 -13.83 10.64
C ARG A 55 -29.14 -14.08 9.18
N ALA A 56 -30.41 -13.94 8.82
CA ALA A 56 -30.87 -14.09 7.44
C ALA A 56 -30.25 -13.03 6.51
N ALA A 57 -30.24 -11.76 6.94
CA ALA A 57 -29.64 -10.67 6.17
C ALA A 57 -28.11 -10.85 6.00
N LEU A 58 -27.39 -11.21 7.06
CA LEU A 58 -25.95 -11.47 6.99
C LEU A 58 -25.61 -12.68 6.11
N ALA A 59 -26.40 -13.75 6.20
CA ALA A 59 -26.23 -14.92 5.35
C ALA A 59 -26.44 -14.59 3.86
N ALA A 60 -27.45 -13.77 3.54
CA ALA A 60 -27.71 -13.34 2.17
C ALA A 60 -26.58 -12.45 1.60
N CYS A 61 -25.93 -11.65 2.46
CA CYS A 61 -24.88 -10.70 2.06
C CYS A 61 -23.44 -11.22 2.22
N LYS A 62 -23.28 -12.53 2.45
CA LYS A 62 -21.98 -13.21 2.54
C LYS A 62 -21.06 -12.92 1.33
N PRO A 63 -21.53 -12.91 0.06
CA PRO A 63 -20.64 -12.65 -1.08
C PRO A 63 -20.04 -11.23 -1.07
N GLN A 64 -20.80 -10.22 -0.63
CA GLN A 64 -20.34 -8.84 -0.52
C GLN A 64 -19.36 -8.67 0.66
N GLU A 65 -19.63 -9.35 1.78
CA GLU A 65 -18.71 -9.44 2.91
C GLU A 65 -17.37 -10.06 2.47
N ASP A 66 -17.40 -11.21 1.79
CA ASP A 66 -16.20 -11.90 1.33
C ASP A 66 -15.39 -11.02 0.37
N ALA A 67 -16.05 -10.32 -0.55
CA ALA A 67 -15.40 -9.38 -1.45
C ALA A 67 -14.71 -8.21 -0.69
N TYR A 68 -15.37 -7.66 0.33
CA TYR A 68 -14.79 -6.63 1.18
C TYR A 68 -13.59 -7.14 1.98
N VAL A 69 -13.69 -8.32 2.58
CA VAL A 69 -12.59 -8.96 3.33
C VAL A 69 -11.40 -9.25 2.42
N HIS A 70 -11.65 -9.79 1.22
CA HIS A 70 -10.59 -10.01 0.23
C HIS A 70 -9.91 -8.70 -0.18
N ALA A 71 -10.68 -7.63 -0.39
CA ALA A 71 -10.12 -6.31 -0.70
C ALA A 71 -9.27 -5.76 0.47
N MET A 72 -9.71 -5.92 1.72
CA MET A 72 -8.92 -5.56 2.90
C MET A 72 -7.60 -6.32 2.97
N LEU A 73 -7.64 -7.64 2.80
CA LEU A 73 -6.43 -8.47 2.86
C LEU A 73 -5.45 -8.11 1.73
N ALA A 74 -5.96 -7.85 0.52
CA ALA A 74 -5.14 -7.38 -0.59
C ALA A 74 -4.49 -6.02 -0.30
N ALA A 75 -5.23 -5.09 0.30
CA ALA A 75 -4.71 -3.78 0.69
C ALA A 75 -3.61 -3.89 1.76
N GLN A 76 -3.82 -4.74 2.77
CA GLN A 76 -2.83 -4.99 3.83
C GLN A 76 -1.55 -5.61 3.29
N GLU A 77 -1.68 -6.59 2.39
CA GLU A 77 -0.53 -7.22 1.73
C GLU A 77 0.24 -6.20 0.86
N ALA A 78 -0.47 -5.33 0.13
CA ALA A 78 0.15 -4.26 -0.64
C ALA A 78 0.92 -3.29 0.27
N GLU A 79 0.35 -2.91 1.41
CA GLU A 79 1.01 -2.05 2.39
C GLU A 79 2.25 -2.73 3.00
N ALA A 80 2.16 -4.02 3.35
CA ALA A 80 3.28 -4.80 3.87
C ALA A 80 4.44 -4.84 2.87
N ARG A 81 4.16 -5.09 1.58
CA ARG A 81 5.16 -5.04 0.50
C ARG A 81 5.75 -3.64 0.32
N ALA A 82 4.93 -2.60 0.38
CA ALA A 82 5.39 -1.22 0.30
C ALA A 82 6.32 -0.86 1.48
N ARG A 83 6.03 -1.34 2.70
CA ARG A 83 6.91 -1.19 3.87
C ARG A 83 8.22 -1.96 3.70
N ALA A 84 8.17 -3.19 3.22
CA ALA A 84 9.37 -4.00 2.98
C ALA A 84 10.32 -3.35 1.97
N THR A 85 9.79 -2.89 0.83
CA THR A 85 10.57 -2.20 -0.21
C THR A 85 11.19 -0.90 0.28
N ARG A 86 10.45 -0.09 1.04
CA ARG A 86 11.01 1.11 1.70
C ARG A 86 12.16 0.77 2.67
N GLY A 87 12.03 -0.31 3.43
CA GLY A 87 13.09 -0.78 4.34
C GLY A 87 14.34 -1.25 3.61
N VAL A 88 14.19 -1.95 2.48
CA VAL A 88 15.33 -2.35 1.62
C VAL A 88 16.01 -1.12 1.04
N ALA A 89 15.24 -0.15 0.53
CA ALA A 89 15.78 1.09 -0.02
C ALA A 89 16.52 1.91 1.05
N ALA A 90 16.00 1.99 2.27
CA ALA A 90 16.68 2.65 3.38
C ALA A 90 18.04 2.00 3.69
N ARG A 91 18.07 0.67 3.84
CA ARG A 91 19.34 -0.05 4.05
C ARG A 91 20.33 0.18 2.91
N ALA A 92 19.90 0.11 1.66
CA ALA A 92 20.77 0.34 0.52
C ALA A 92 21.42 1.75 0.56
N ARG A 93 20.68 2.76 1.02
CA ARG A 93 21.22 4.13 1.21
C ARG A 93 22.25 4.16 2.32
N ASP A 94 22.02 3.48 3.44
CA ASP A 94 22.97 3.41 4.55
C ASP A 94 24.31 2.77 4.13
N TRP A 95 24.26 1.67 3.36
CA TRP A 95 25.47 1.07 2.79
C TRP A 95 26.24 2.02 1.87
N ALA A 96 25.54 2.77 1.01
CA ALA A 96 26.17 3.73 0.11
C ALA A 96 26.85 4.88 0.88
N PHE A 97 26.21 5.41 1.93
CA PHE A 97 26.80 6.44 2.77
C PHE A 97 28.00 5.92 3.57
N ALA A 98 27.91 4.70 4.11
CA ALA A 98 29.03 4.06 4.81
C ALA A 98 30.24 3.89 3.88
N ALA A 99 30.04 3.37 2.67
CA ALA A 99 31.10 3.20 1.68
C ALA A 99 31.74 4.54 1.27
N ALA A 100 30.94 5.58 1.05
CA ALA A 100 31.43 6.92 0.73
C ALA A 100 32.24 7.54 1.89
N GLY A 101 31.80 7.35 3.14
CA GLY A 101 32.51 7.76 4.33
C GLY A 101 33.87 7.06 4.47
N SER A 102 33.90 5.73 4.28
CA SER A 102 35.14 4.95 4.28
C SER A 102 36.12 5.41 3.21
N ALA A 103 35.66 5.59 1.96
CA ALA A 103 36.51 6.06 0.86
C ALA A 103 37.09 7.46 1.13
N ARG A 104 36.28 8.38 1.69
CA ARG A 104 36.74 9.72 2.08
C ARG A 104 37.81 9.67 3.17
N ALA A 105 37.65 8.79 4.16
CA ALA A 105 38.64 8.61 5.23
C ALA A 105 39.96 8.07 4.69
N THR A 106 39.92 7.09 3.78
CA THR A 106 41.13 6.53 3.15
C THR A 106 41.87 7.57 2.30
N LEU A 107 41.13 8.33 1.48
CA LEU A 107 41.72 9.40 0.66
C LEU A 107 42.32 10.53 1.53
N GLY A 108 41.63 10.92 2.61
CA GLY A 108 42.16 11.91 3.56
C GLY A 108 43.47 11.45 4.20
N GLY A 109 43.54 10.19 4.68
CA GLY A 109 44.75 9.64 5.29
C GLY A 109 45.92 9.45 4.31
N VAL A 110 45.65 9.21 3.03
CA VAL A 110 46.69 9.16 1.98
C VAL A 110 47.23 10.56 1.68
N LEU A 111 46.34 11.56 1.55
CA LEU A 111 46.74 12.94 1.31
C LEU A 111 47.55 13.53 2.46
N ASP A 112 47.18 13.25 3.72
CA ASP A 112 47.96 13.71 4.88
C ASP A 112 49.36 13.10 4.92
N ARG A 113 49.55 11.85 4.46
CA ARG A 113 50.87 11.22 4.35
C ARG A 113 51.74 11.80 3.24
N LEU A 114 51.14 12.30 2.17
CA LEU A 114 51.86 12.89 1.03
C LEU A 114 52.22 14.37 1.26
N ARG A 115 51.71 14.97 2.34
CA ARG A 115 51.96 16.38 2.71
C ARG A 115 53.11 16.56 3.72
N TRP A 116 53.89 15.51 3.95
CA TRP A 116 55.12 15.46 4.74
C TRP A 116 56.28 14.98 3.86
#